data_AF-A0A4U1BR37-F1
#
_entry.id   AF-A0A4U1BR37-F1
#
_cell.length_a   1.000
_cell.length_b   1.000
_cell.length_c   1.000
_cell.angle_alpha   90.00
_cell.angle_beta   90.00
_cell.angle_gamma   90.00
#
_symmetry.space_group_name_H-M   'P 1'
#
loop_
_entity.id
_entity.type
_entity.pdbx_description
1 polymer ?
#
loop_
_entity_poly.entity_id
_entity_poly.type
_entity_poly.pdbx_seq_one_letter_code
_entity_poly.pdbx_strand_id
1 'polypeptide(L)'
;MESNRLKETLLELDAWRRLSQPASGQHLIHQIGEALYRLQGWQWYALAECDGKTVRVRVLSEAGKPKANLSYPLEESPCRQLYHDSHDIGLMIYCNNVKRFPYWTLLQHLPIRSYLGMRLADTVDHRQYHLFALHSQLVEESALPRSLFTSACARVLNDLKHRQQRSALMQLQQVTECPSLSLALVDKEFRLRWASPGFSATLGSPVDGMLSLPVQQLFSKLDAHAFSLCQSYPISVTHPWQDEEGNPEYLQLKLSQVSDGYVIQLAKQGAQMATLAHQPNHLASRLEQELARLQRKGEVAALVFVDFRAGINAMHSHEHWQEFAIDQIASTVRKEDFVATLDRQVVLLTACFDNHGEVPRTQLTAITDKIDRVLSQNQIPSGFQGEHQIKIRLITSWDSDIDHLLSADNATDWRGKTANNGEVAIT
;
A
#
# COMPACT_ATOMS: atom_id res chain seq x y z
N MET A 1 -38.17 -39.94 23.61
CA MET A 1 -37.08 -39.79 22.61
C MET A 1 -37.43 -38.80 21.51
N GLU A 2 -38.66 -38.79 20.98
CA GLU A 2 -39.09 -37.85 19.92
C GLU A 2 -38.97 -36.37 20.30
N SER A 3 -39.28 -36.00 21.55
CA SER A 3 -39.20 -34.59 22.00
C SER A 3 -37.77 -34.02 22.01
N ASN A 4 -36.73 -34.84 22.20
CA ASN A 4 -35.34 -34.35 22.19
C ASN A 4 -34.84 -34.15 20.76
N ARG A 5 -35.15 -35.08 19.85
CA ARG A 5 -34.82 -34.93 18.42
C ARG A 5 -35.45 -33.68 17.83
N LEU A 6 -36.72 -33.41 18.16
CA LEU A 6 -37.41 -32.21 17.67
C LEU A 6 -36.75 -30.91 18.18
N LYS A 7 -36.27 -30.89 19.44
CA LYS A 7 -35.51 -29.75 19.97
C LYS A 7 -34.18 -29.56 19.25
N GLU A 8 -33.43 -30.65 19.02
CA GLU A 8 -32.16 -30.61 18.29
C GLU A 8 -32.35 -30.09 16.85
N THR A 9 -33.36 -30.58 16.14
CA THR A 9 -33.69 -30.09 14.79
C THR A 9 -34.07 -28.61 14.78
N LEU A 10 -34.82 -28.13 15.77
CA LEU A 10 -35.17 -26.70 15.88
C LEU A 10 -33.95 -25.83 16.16
N LEU A 11 -33.02 -26.28 17.01
CA LEU A 11 -31.76 -25.58 17.28
C LEU A 11 -30.88 -25.51 16.04
N GLU A 12 -30.78 -26.61 15.29
CA GLU A 12 -30.05 -26.67 14.03
C GLU A 12 -30.65 -25.69 13.00
N LEU A 13 -31.98 -25.67 12.84
CA LEU A 13 -32.66 -24.74 11.95
C LEU A 13 -32.44 -23.27 12.35
N ASP A 14 -32.48 -22.92 13.65
CA ASP A 14 -32.19 -21.54 14.09
C ASP A 14 -30.74 -21.16 13.80
N ALA A 15 -29.79 -22.08 14.02
CA ALA A 15 -28.37 -21.85 13.74
C ALA A 15 -28.11 -21.59 12.26
N TRP A 16 -28.69 -22.40 11.36
CA TRP A 16 -28.61 -22.18 9.90
C TRP A 16 -29.27 -20.88 9.48
N ARG A 17 -30.45 -20.57 10.02
CA ARG A 17 -31.14 -19.30 9.75
C ARG A 17 -30.26 -18.11 10.11
N ARG A 18 -29.63 -18.12 11.28
CA ARG A 18 -28.69 -17.06 11.69
C ARG A 18 -27.49 -16.99 10.77
N LEU A 19 -26.88 -18.13 10.45
CA LEU A 19 -25.75 -18.17 9.52
C LEU A 19 -26.12 -17.66 8.11
N SER A 20 -27.40 -17.61 7.74
CA SER A 20 -27.85 -17.08 6.44
C SER A 20 -28.10 -15.57 6.41
N GLN A 21 -28.26 -14.89 7.56
CA GLN A 21 -28.61 -13.45 7.54
C GLN A 21 -27.41 -12.60 7.15
N PRO A 22 -27.59 -11.50 6.39
CA PRO A 22 -26.50 -10.66 5.90
C PRO A 22 -25.70 -10.04 7.06
N ALA A 23 -24.39 -10.20 6.99
CA ALA A 23 -23.40 -9.66 7.93
C ALA A 23 -22.03 -9.66 7.24
N SER A 24 -21.18 -8.70 7.61
CA SER A 24 -19.83 -8.52 7.05
C SER A 24 -18.83 -8.18 8.15
N GLY A 25 -17.53 -8.38 7.88
CA GLY A 25 -16.47 -7.97 8.79
C GLY A 25 -16.53 -8.64 10.17
N GLN A 26 -16.34 -7.86 11.23
CA GLN A 26 -16.38 -8.39 12.61
C GLN A 26 -17.76 -8.92 13.01
N HIS A 27 -18.83 -8.26 12.53
CA HIS A 27 -20.20 -8.66 12.84
C HIS A 27 -20.52 -10.06 12.32
N LEU A 28 -19.99 -10.44 11.16
CA LEU A 28 -20.11 -11.79 10.63
C LEU A 28 -19.51 -12.83 11.59
N ILE A 29 -18.34 -12.57 12.17
CA ILE A 29 -17.70 -13.50 13.11
C ILE A 29 -18.53 -13.65 14.39
N HIS A 30 -19.09 -12.56 14.90
CA HIS A 30 -19.98 -12.59 16.06
C HIS A 30 -21.28 -13.36 15.79
N GLN A 31 -21.88 -13.17 14.61
CA GLN A 31 -23.05 -13.91 14.19
C GLN A 31 -22.79 -15.42 14.06
N ILE A 32 -21.64 -15.80 13.50
CA ILE A 32 -21.21 -17.20 13.43
C ILE A 32 -21.00 -17.77 14.84
N GLY A 33 -20.35 -17.01 15.73
CA GLY A 33 -20.15 -17.39 17.13
C GLY A 33 -21.48 -17.62 17.86
N GLU A 34 -22.48 -16.76 17.63
CA GLU A 34 -23.82 -16.94 18.20
C GLU A 34 -24.50 -18.22 17.67
N ALA A 35 -24.41 -18.48 16.36
CA ALA A 35 -25.00 -19.67 15.75
C ALA A 35 -24.40 -20.97 16.31
N LEU A 36 -23.07 -21.05 16.42
CA LEU A 36 -22.37 -22.22 16.96
C LEU A 36 -22.57 -22.40 18.47
N TYR A 37 -22.62 -21.29 19.21
CA TYR A 37 -22.91 -21.32 20.65
C TYR A 37 -24.30 -21.89 20.93
N ARG A 38 -25.32 -21.47 20.17
CA ARG A 38 -26.70 -21.97 20.35
C ARG A 38 -26.85 -23.43 19.97
N LEU A 39 -26.15 -23.89 18.94
CA LEU A 39 -26.27 -25.27 18.46
C LEU A 39 -25.65 -26.28 19.42
N GLN A 40 -24.43 -26.01 19.88
CA GLN A 40 -23.60 -27.00 20.59
C GLN A 40 -22.78 -26.43 21.75
N GLY A 41 -22.98 -25.17 22.12
CA GLY A 41 -22.31 -24.57 23.27
C GLY A 41 -20.86 -24.13 23.02
N TRP A 42 -20.42 -24.02 21.76
CA TRP A 42 -19.10 -23.49 21.42
C TRP A 42 -19.00 -22.02 21.82
N GLN A 43 -18.34 -21.77 22.95
CA GLN A 43 -18.35 -20.47 23.63
C GLN A 43 -17.49 -19.45 22.92
N TRP A 44 -16.33 -19.85 22.39
CA TRP A 44 -15.41 -18.91 21.76
C TRP A 44 -15.20 -19.22 20.29
N TYR A 45 -15.20 -18.15 19.49
CA TYR A 45 -15.03 -18.21 18.05
C TYR A 45 -14.12 -17.10 17.59
N ALA A 46 -13.17 -17.39 16.71
CA ALA A 46 -12.21 -16.40 16.30
C ALA A 46 -11.71 -16.57 14.89
N LEU A 47 -11.50 -15.43 14.24
CA LEU A 47 -10.73 -15.31 13.01
C LEU A 47 -9.32 -14.89 13.37
N ALA A 48 -8.34 -15.69 12.96
CA ALA A 48 -6.94 -15.41 13.18
C ALA A 48 -6.14 -15.39 11.89
N GLU A 49 -5.08 -14.62 11.92
CA GLU A 49 -4.09 -14.44 10.86
C GLU A 49 -2.75 -14.98 11.34
N CYS A 50 -2.09 -15.78 10.51
CA CYS A 50 -0.77 -16.32 10.77
C CYS A 50 0.26 -15.59 9.90
N ASP A 51 1.30 -15.04 10.54
CA ASP A 51 2.46 -14.41 9.88
C ASP A 51 3.68 -15.36 9.79
N GLY A 52 3.43 -16.67 9.88
CA GLY A 52 4.43 -17.74 9.82
C GLY A 52 4.98 -18.16 11.19
N LYS A 53 5.15 -17.21 12.13
CA LYS A 53 5.62 -17.52 13.50
C LYS A 53 4.61 -17.16 14.58
N THR A 54 3.77 -16.17 14.31
CA THR A 54 2.82 -15.62 15.26
C THR A 54 1.42 -15.72 14.68
N VAL A 55 0.48 -16.07 15.55
CA VAL A 55 -0.95 -16.04 15.27
C VAL A 55 -1.54 -14.80 15.93
N ARG A 56 -2.13 -13.92 15.12
CA ARG A 56 -2.83 -12.72 15.58
C ARG A 56 -4.32 -12.94 15.46
N VAL A 57 -5.03 -12.96 16.60
CA VAL A 57 -6.48 -13.03 16.62
C VAL A 57 -7.04 -11.67 16.22
N ARG A 58 -7.66 -11.60 15.03
CA ARG A 58 -8.22 -10.38 14.46
C ARG A 58 -9.59 -10.06 15.04
N VAL A 59 -10.37 -11.09 15.31
CA VAL A 59 -11.69 -11.00 15.94
C VAL A 59 -11.85 -12.18 16.86
N LEU A 60 -12.18 -11.92 18.12
CA LEU A 60 -12.59 -12.92 19.10
C LEU A 60 -14.04 -12.65 19.52
N SER A 61 -14.86 -13.68 19.46
CA SER A 61 -16.23 -13.66 19.92
C SER A 61 -16.44 -14.65 21.06
N GLU A 62 -17.12 -14.22 22.12
CA GLU A 62 -17.58 -15.04 23.22
C GLU A 62 -19.11 -15.07 23.22
N ALA A 63 -19.71 -16.20 22.88
CA ALA A 63 -21.16 -16.39 22.76
C ALA A 63 -21.85 -15.26 21.95
N GLY A 64 -21.22 -14.85 20.84
CA GLY A 64 -21.71 -13.78 19.96
C GLY A 64 -21.35 -12.35 20.39
N LYS A 65 -20.63 -12.15 21.50
CA LYS A 65 -20.16 -10.83 21.95
C LYS A 65 -18.69 -10.61 21.61
N PRO A 66 -18.26 -9.37 21.33
CA PRO A 66 -16.85 -9.07 21.09
C PRO A 66 -16.00 -9.24 22.35
N LYS A 67 -14.77 -9.69 22.18
CA LYS A 67 -13.74 -9.81 23.23
C LYS A 67 -12.42 -9.24 22.73
N ALA A 68 -11.54 -8.85 23.66
CA ALA A 68 -10.24 -8.30 23.34
C ALA A 68 -9.43 -9.24 22.46
N ASN A 69 -8.75 -8.66 21.47
CA ASN A 69 -7.84 -9.37 20.58
C ASN A 69 -6.55 -9.74 21.33
N LEU A 70 -5.89 -10.78 20.85
CA LEU A 70 -4.70 -11.36 21.45
C LEU A 70 -3.81 -11.98 20.38
N SER A 71 -2.56 -12.24 20.72
CA SER A 71 -1.60 -12.90 19.84
C SER A 71 -0.83 -13.97 20.59
N TYR A 72 -0.45 -15.02 19.88
CA TYR A 72 0.30 -16.14 20.45
C TYR A 72 1.27 -16.77 19.44
N PRO A 73 2.35 -17.41 19.90
CA PRO A 73 3.28 -18.15 19.02
C PRO A 73 2.58 -19.33 18.33
N LEU A 74 2.89 -19.56 17.05
CA LEU A 74 2.29 -20.64 16.27
C LEU A 74 2.68 -22.01 16.82
N GLU A 75 3.96 -22.20 17.12
CA GLU A 75 4.55 -23.49 17.51
C GLU A 75 3.91 -24.11 18.76
N GLU A 76 3.36 -23.27 19.63
CA GLU A 76 2.80 -23.66 20.91
C GLU A 76 1.31 -24.04 20.81
N SER A 77 0.72 -23.94 19.61
CA SER A 77 -0.74 -24.00 19.44
C SER A 77 -1.21 -25.20 18.60
N PRO A 78 -2.47 -25.66 18.77
CA PRO A 78 -3.04 -26.68 17.90
C PRO A 78 -3.03 -26.28 16.42
N CYS A 79 -3.21 -24.99 16.13
CA CYS A 79 -3.29 -24.49 14.76
C CYS A 79 -2.01 -24.61 13.95
N ARG A 80 -0.84 -24.95 14.53
CA ARG A 80 0.37 -25.26 13.75
C ARG A 80 0.12 -26.33 12.69
N GLN A 81 -0.76 -27.30 12.99
CA GLN A 81 -1.08 -28.41 12.09
C GLN A 81 -1.81 -27.95 10.83
N LEU A 82 -2.45 -26.78 10.84
CA LEU A 82 -3.07 -26.18 9.66
C LEU A 82 -2.04 -25.67 8.64
N TYR A 83 -0.79 -25.49 9.06
CA TYR A 83 0.25 -24.79 8.31
C TYR A 83 1.47 -25.66 7.99
N HIS A 84 1.37 -26.99 8.13
CA HIS A 84 2.39 -27.90 7.62
C HIS A 84 2.54 -27.79 6.09
N ASP A 85 3.65 -28.30 5.55
CA ASP A 85 4.07 -28.14 4.14
C ASP A 85 3.03 -28.59 3.11
N SER A 86 2.03 -29.39 3.51
CA SER A 86 0.85 -29.66 2.70
C SER A 86 -0.02 -28.40 2.58
N HIS A 87 -0.08 -27.83 1.38
CA HIS A 87 -0.89 -26.65 1.05
C HIS A 87 -2.39 -27.00 0.94
N ASP A 88 -2.89 -27.94 1.75
CA ASP A 88 -4.24 -28.46 1.66
C ASP A 88 -5.26 -27.40 2.11
N ILE A 89 -5.91 -26.81 1.11
CA ILE A 89 -6.97 -25.84 1.29
C ILE A 89 -8.17 -26.53 1.95
N GLY A 90 -8.70 -25.92 3.02
CA GLY A 90 -9.84 -26.47 3.75
C GLY A 90 -9.48 -27.59 4.73
N LEU A 91 -8.19 -27.78 5.03
CA LEU A 91 -7.77 -28.67 6.12
C LEU A 91 -8.44 -28.24 7.43
N MET A 92 -9.21 -29.16 8.00
CA MET A 92 -9.85 -29.01 9.30
C MET A 92 -9.10 -29.86 10.31
N ILE A 93 -8.74 -29.26 11.45
CA ILE A 93 -8.13 -29.95 12.57
C ILE A 93 -9.07 -29.93 13.77
N TYR A 94 -9.07 -31.03 14.50
CA TYR A 94 -9.80 -31.16 15.74
C TYR A 94 -8.86 -31.64 16.84
N CYS A 95 -8.87 -30.96 17.98
CA CYS A 95 -8.15 -31.37 19.17
C CYS A 95 -9.13 -31.48 20.33
N ASN A 96 -9.42 -32.72 20.75
CA ASN A 96 -10.35 -32.98 21.84
C ASN A 96 -9.81 -32.55 23.21
N ASN A 97 -8.48 -32.44 23.38
CA ASN A 97 -7.83 -32.07 24.64
C ASN A 97 -6.63 -31.14 24.40
N VAL A 98 -6.88 -29.84 24.51
CA VAL A 98 -5.88 -28.78 24.30
C VAL A 98 -4.79 -28.75 25.38
N LYS A 99 -4.92 -29.48 26.49
CA LYS A 99 -3.88 -29.58 27.53
C LYS A 99 -2.56 -30.18 27.02
N ARG A 100 -2.56 -30.82 25.85
CA ARG A 100 -1.35 -31.26 25.15
C ARG A 100 -0.48 -30.09 24.68
N PHE A 101 -1.01 -28.87 24.70
CA PHE A 101 -0.35 -27.62 24.32
C PHE A 101 -0.21 -26.70 25.55
N PRO A 102 0.59 -27.08 26.57
CA PRO A 102 0.61 -26.39 27.87
C PRO A 102 1.13 -24.95 27.79
N TYR A 103 1.94 -24.64 26.79
CA TYR A 103 2.50 -23.30 26.57
C TYR A 103 1.60 -22.39 25.76
N TRP A 104 0.48 -22.90 25.22
CA TRP A 104 -0.43 -22.08 24.44
C TRP A 104 -1.06 -20.99 25.32
N THR A 105 -0.62 -19.75 25.14
CA THR A 105 -0.99 -18.61 25.99
C THR A 105 -2.50 -18.38 26.06
N LEU A 106 -3.27 -18.80 25.04
CA LEU A 106 -4.72 -18.72 25.07
C LEU A 106 -5.36 -19.50 26.22
N LEU A 107 -4.73 -20.60 26.67
CA LEU A 107 -5.20 -21.39 27.81
C LEU A 107 -5.10 -20.65 29.15
N GLN A 108 -4.25 -19.62 29.23
CA GLN A 108 -4.12 -18.78 30.42
C GLN A 108 -5.27 -17.78 30.53
N HIS A 109 -5.89 -17.43 29.39
CA HIS A 109 -6.95 -16.43 29.33
C HIS A 109 -8.36 -17.02 29.29
N LEU A 110 -8.49 -18.26 28.78
CA LEU A 110 -9.78 -18.90 28.54
C LEU A 110 -9.78 -20.34 29.06
N PRO A 111 -10.85 -20.81 29.73
CA PRO A 111 -10.92 -22.16 30.27
C PRO A 111 -11.26 -23.19 29.18
N ILE A 112 -10.40 -23.31 28.18
CA ILE A 112 -10.60 -24.13 26.98
C ILE A 112 -10.20 -25.58 27.24
N ARG A 113 -10.96 -26.52 26.67
CA ARG A 113 -10.61 -27.95 26.66
C ARG A 113 -10.59 -28.57 25.26
N SER A 114 -11.41 -28.09 24.33
CA SER A 114 -11.42 -28.57 22.95
C SER A 114 -11.26 -27.44 21.95
N TYR A 115 -10.64 -27.76 20.82
CA TYR A 115 -10.31 -26.86 19.73
C TYR A 115 -10.77 -27.47 18.40
N LEU A 116 -11.45 -26.66 17.58
CA LEU A 116 -11.79 -26.97 16.20
C LEU A 116 -11.29 -25.82 15.33
N GLY A 117 -10.49 -26.09 14.31
CA GLY A 117 -9.97 -25.04 13.44
C GLY A 117 -9.98 -25.48 11.98
N MET A 118 -10.22 -24.53 11.07
CA MET A 118 -10.08 -24.77 9.64
C MET A 118 -9.33 -23.62 8.99
N ARG A 119 -8.36 -23.97 8.15
CA ARG A 119 -7.58 -23.02 7.36
C ARG A 119 -8.47 -22.40 6.28
N LEU A 120 -8.42 -21.07 6.19
CA LEU A 120 -9.03 -20.31 5.11
C LEU A 120 -7.93 -20.04 4.08
N ALA A 121 -8.09 -20.56 2.88
CA ALA A 121 -7.14 -20.29 1.81
C ALA A 121 -7.49 -18.97 1.14
N ASP A 122 -6.64 -17.97 1.35
CA ASP A 122 -6.60 -16.79 0.50
C ASP A 122 -5.37 -16.89 -0.40
N THR A 123 -5.60 -16.93 -1.71
CA THR A 123 -4.56 -17.03 -2.73
C THR A 123 -4.07 -15.66 -3.21
N VAL A 124 -4.69 -14.56 -2.77
CA VAL A 124 -4.48 -13.24 -3.37
C VAL A 124 -3.50 -12.39 -2.56
N ASP A 125 -3.62 -12.34 -1.23
CA ASP A 125 -2.75 -11.52 -0.36
C ASP A 125 -1.57 -12.31 0.24
N HIS A 126 -1.42 -13.59 -0.11
CA HIS A 126 -0.49 -14.54 0.53
C HIS A 126 -0.63 -14.70 2.06
N ARG A 127 -1.55 -13.95 2.68
CA ARG A 127 -1.85 -14.02 4.11
C ARG A 127 -2.59 -15.30 4.43
N GLN A 128 -2.23 -15.89 5.56
CA GLN A 128 -2.75 -17.17 5.96
C GLN A 128 -3.76 -17.01 7.09
N TYR A 129 -5.04 -17.19 6.78
CA TYR A 129 -6.12 -17.08 7.75
C TYR A 129 -6.57 -18.46 8.23
N HIS A 130 -7.09 -18.53 9.45
CA HIS A 130 -7.88 -19.66 9.90
C HIS A 130 -9.01 -19.20 10.80
N LEU A 131 -10.09 -19.96 10.78
CA LEU A 131 -11.24 -19.78 11.65
C LEU A 131 -11.20 -20.90 12.68
N PHE A 132 -11.42 -20.57 13.96
CA PHE A 132 -11.43 -21.57 15.01
C PHE A 132 -12.54 -21.36 16.02
N ALA A 133 -13.04 -22.47 16.55
CA ALA A 133 -14.00 -22.57 17.64
C ALA A 133 -13.36 -23.27 18.83
N LEU A 134 -13.74 -22.85 20.03
CA LEU A 134 -13.24 -23.39 21.29
C LEU A 134 -14.39 -23.74 22.21
N HIS A 135 -14.20 -24.82 22.97
CA HIS A 135 -15.18 -25.32 23.93
C HIS A 135 -14.54 -25.52 25.30
N SER A 136 -15.26 -25.22 26.38
CA SER A 136 -14.76 -25.37 27.76
C SER A 136 -14.76 -26.81 28.27
N GLN A 137 -15.48 -27.70 27.60
CA GLN A 137 -15.54 -29.13 27.92
C GLN A 137 -14.91 -29.96 26.81
N LEU A 138 -14.56 -31.21 27.14
CA LEU A 138 -14.13 -32.19 26.15
C LEU A 138 -15.32 -32.56 25.27
N VAL A 139 -15.19 -32.38 23.96
CA VAL A 139 -16.23 -32.73 22.98
C VAL A 139 -15.85 -34.04 22.28
N GLU A 140 -16.82 -34.85 21.87
CA GLU A 140 -16.55 -36.01 21.03
C GLU A 140 -16.53 -35.60 19.55
N GLU A 141 -15.75 -36.31 18.74
CA GLU A 141 -15.63 -35.99 17.31
C GLU A 141 -16.96 -36.12 16.54
N SER A 142 -17.83 -37.03 16.99
CA SER A 142 -19.19 -37.24 16.49
C SER A 142 -20.12 -36.05 16.75
N ALA A 143 -19.81 -35.23 17.76
CA ALA A 143 -20.61 -34.09 18.18
C ALA A 143 -20.12 -32.77 17.56
N LEU A 144 -19.20 -32.80 16.60
CA LEU A 144 -18.67 -31.57 15.98
C LEU A 144 -19.66 -30.96 14.98
N PRO A 145 -19.80 -29.62 14.92
CA PRO A 145 -20.70 -28.95 14.00
C PRO A 145 -20.03 -28.77 12.63
N ARG A 146 -19.52 -29.87 12.04
CA ARG A 146 -18.64 -29.82 10.84
C ARG A 146 -19.28 -29.08 9.67
N SER A 147 -20.52 -29.41 9.33
CA SER A 147 -21.24 -28.79 8.21
C SER A 147 -21.41 -27.29 8.41
N LEU A 148 -21.95 -26.88 9.56
CA LEU A 148 -22.17 -25.47 9.90
C LEU A 148 -20.85 -24.69 9.96
N PHE A 149 -19.81 -25.28 10.54
CA PHE A 149 -18.49 -24.66 10.65
C PHE A 149 -17.80 -24.51 9.28
N THR A 150 -17.90 -25.51 8.40
CA THR A 150 -17.40 -25.44 7.02
C THR A 150 -18.12 -24.35 6.23
N SER A 151 -19.44 -24.28 6.33
CA SER A 151 -20.23 -23.21 5.68
C SER A 151 -19.89 -21.82 6.23
N ALA A 152 -19.67 -21.71 7.54
CA ALA A 152 -19.23 -20.47 8.16
C ALA A 152 -17.87 -20.01 7.63
N CYS A 153 -16.91 -20.92 7.52
CA CYS A 153 -15.60 -20.63 6.94
C CYS A 153 -15.69 -20.16 5.47
N ALA A 154 -16.50 -20.83 4.64
CA ALA A 154 -16.72 -20.41 3.26
C ALA A 154 -17.31 -19.00 3.18
N ARG A 155 -18.24 -18.67 4.09
CA ARG A 155 -18.84 -17.34 4.18
C ARG A 155 -17.82 -16.27 4.60
N VAL A 156 -16.97 -16.56 5.59
CA VAL A 156 -15.89 -15.66 6.00
C VAL A 156 -14.89 -15.43 4.87
N LEU A 157 -14.53 -16.48 4.12
CA LEU A 157 -13.63 -16.37 2.98
C LEU A 157 -14.21 -15.46 1.89
N ASN A 158 -15.49 -15.59 1.58
CA ASN A 158 -16.16 -14.71 0.61
C ASN A 158 -16.20 -13.25 1.08
N ASP A 159 -16.47 -13.01 2.37
CA ASP A 159 -16.45 -11.66 2.94
C ASP A 159 -15.05 -11.02 2.89
N LEU A 160 -13.98 -11.80 3.16
CA LEU A 160 -12.60 -11.33 3.01
C LEU A 160 -12.29 -10.93 1.56
N LYS A 161 -12.64 -11.79 0.58
CA LYS A 161 -12.46 -11.50 -0.85
C LYS A 161 -13.20 -10.23 -1.28
N HIS A 162 -14.45 -10.07 -0.86
CA HIS A 162 -15.24 -8.88 -1.17
C HIS A 162 -14.63 -7.61 -0.59
N ARG A 163 -14.13 -7.65 0.65
CA ARG A 163 -13.45 -6.51 1.28
C ARG A 163 -12.16 -6.14 0.56
N GLN A 164 -11.37 -7.13 0.15
CA GLN A 164 -10.15 -6.89 -0.62
C GLN A 164 -10.45 -6.27 -1.98
N GLN A 165 -11.41 -6.81 -2.74
CA GLN A 165 -11.86 -6.25 -4.02
C GLN A 165 -12.35 -4.81 -3.86
N ARG A 166 -13.15 -4.55 -2.83
CA ARG A 166 -13.64 -3.19 -2.54
C ARG A 166 -12.50 -2.24 -2.17
N SER A 167 -11.53 -2.69 -1.39
CA SER A 167 -10.35 -1.89 -1.05
C SER A 167 -9.51 -1.57 -2.28
N ALA A 168 -9.28 -2.56 -3.15
CA ALA A 168 -8.56 -2.36 -4.41
C ALA A 168 -9.30 -1.39 -5.33
N LEU A 169 -10.62 -1.50 -5.44
CA LEU A 169 -11.44 -0.55 -6.19
C LEU A 169 -11.36 0.86 -5.63
N MET A 170 -11.42 1.03 -4.30
CA MET A 170 -11.28 2.36 -3.67
C MET A 170 -9.88 2.94 -3.88
N GLN A 171 -8.82 2.13 -3.81
CA GLN A 171 -7.46 2.58 -4.12
C GLN A 171 -7.32 3.00 -5.59
N LEU A 172 -7.90 2.23 -6.52
CA LEU A 172 -7.90 2.59 -7.94
C LEU A 172 -8.68 3.89 -8.17
N GLN A 173 -9.83 4.07 -7.52
CA GLN A 173 -10.60 5.32 -7.58
C GLN A 173 -9.77 6.50 -7.09
N GLN A 174 -9.14 6.38 -5.92
CA GLN A 174 -8.25 7.42 -5.38
C GLN A 174 -7.11 7.77 -6.33
N VAL A 175 -6.47 6.75 -6.93
CA VAL A 175 -5.42 6.97 -7.94
C VAL A 175 -5.98 7.70 -9.15
N THR A 176 -7.15 7.33 -9.65
CA THR A 176 -7.77 7.99 -10.81
C THR A 176 -8.27 9.41 -10.54
N GLU A 177 -8.51 9.76 -9.27
CA GLU A 177 -8.90 11.09 -8.82
C GLU A 177 -7.68 12.02 -8.59
N CYS A 178 -6.45 11.50 -8.66
CA CYS A 178 -5.25 12.33 -8.55
C CYS A 178 -5.15 13.34 -9.71
N PRO A 179 -4.97 14.65 -9.44
CA PRO A 179 -4.81 15.68 -10.47
C PRO A 179 -3.58 15.49 -11.36
N SER A 180 -2.57 14.74 -10.89
CA SER A 180 -1.34 14.46 -11.63
C SER A 180 -1.50 13.39 -12.70
N LEU A 181 -2.57 12.59 -12.66
CA LEU A 181 -2.86 11.59 -13.67
C LEU A 181 -3.80 12.17 -14.72
N SER A 182 -3.29 12.31 -15.94
CA SER A 182 -4.04 12.82 -17.10
C SER A 182 -4.48 11.65 -17.97
N LEU A 183 -5.63 11.05 -17.63
CA LEU A 183 -6.17 9.83 -18.21
C LEU A 183 -7.62 10.00 -18.66
N ALA A 184 -8.01 9.34 -19.74
CA ALA A 184 -9.41 9.23 -20.14
C ALA A 184 -9.74 7.85 -20.72
N LEU A 185 -10.99 7.44 -20.54
CA LEU A 185 -11.57 6.23 -21.13
C LEU A 185 -12.42 6.61 -22.33
N VAL A 186 -12.24 5.87 -23.41
CA VAL A 186 -12.94 6.02 -24.68
C VAL A 186 -13.67 4.71 -24.98
N ASP A 187 -14.94 4.78 -25.40
CA ASP A 187 -15.69 3.59 -25.81
C ASP A 187 -15.28 3.08 -27.21
N LYS A 188 -15.95 2.00 -27.66
CA LYS A 188 -15.72 1.38 -28.96
C LYS A 188 -16.23 2.26 -30.11
N GLU A 189 -17.11 3.21 -29.82
CA GLU A 189 -17.64 4.23 -30.73
C GLU A 189 -16.75 5.50 -30.77
N PHE A 190 -15.57 5.45 -30.16
CA PHE A 190 -14.57 6.54 -30.11
C PHE A 190 -15.05 7.80 -29.40
N ARG A 191 -15.92 7.65 -28.39
CA ARG A 191 -16.42 8.76 -27.55
C ARG A 191 -15.82 8.70 -26.15
N LEU A 192 -15.57 9.87 -25.58
CA LEU A 192 -15.06 9.99 -24.21
C LEU A 192 -16.14 9.54 -23.21
N ARG A 193 -15.87 8.50 -22.42
CA ARG A 193 -16.80 7.98 -21.40
C ARG A 193 -16.47 8.47 -20.00
N TRP A 194 -15.20 8.72 -19.76
CA TRP A 194 -14.68 9.17 -18.48
C TRP A 194 -13.36 9.90 -18.70
N ALA A 195 -13.07 10.90 -17.87
CA ALA A 195 -11.79 11.59 -17.85
C ALA A 195 -11.41 11.89 -16.39
N SER A 196 -10.12 11.77 -16.07
CA SER A 196 -9.59 12.15 -14.77
C SER A 196 -9.58 13.67 -14.60
N PRO A 197 -9.53 14.18 -13.35
CA PRO A 197 -9.34 15.61 -13.10
C PRO A 197 -8.07 16.16 -13.77
N GLY A 198 -6.98 15.40 -13.78
CA GLY A 198 -5.74 15.79 -14.47
C GLY A 198 -5.90 15.91 -15.98
N PHE A 199 -6.75 15.08 -16.60
CA PHE A 199 -7.06 15.17 -18.03
C PHE A 199 -7.80 16.46 -18.37
N SER A 200 -8.79 16.79 -17.55
CA SER A 200 -9.53 18.06 -17.63
C SER A 200 -8.63 19.28 -17.42
N ALA A 201 -7.78 19.24 -16.39
CA ALA A 201 -6.82 20.30 -16.12
C ALA A 201 -5.79 20.47 -17.25
N THR A 202 -5.29 19.38 -17.82
CA THR A 202 -4.33 19.42 -18.95
C THR A 202 -4.94 20.07 -20.18
N LEU A 203 -6.24 19.85 -20.42
CA LEU A 203 -6.97 20.40 -21.57
C LEU A 203 -7.67 21.74 -21.28
N GLY A 204 -7.54 22.30 -20.08
CA GLY A 204 -8.21 23.54 -19.68
C GLY A 204 -9.73 23.51 -19.84
N SER A 205 -10.35 22.32 -19.84
CA SER A 205 -11.75 22.12 -20.21
C SER A 205 -12.46 21.28 -19.14
N PRO A 206 -13.65 21.66 -18.66
CA PRO A 206 -14.35 20.91 -17.62
C PRO A 206 -14.75 19.52 -18.10
N VAL A 207 -14.61 18.50 -17.23
CA VAL A 207 -14.92 17.08 -17.53
C VAL A 207 -16.29 16.94 -18.18
N ASP A 208 -17.33 17.54 -17.59
CA ASP A 208 -18.72 17.42 -18.05
C ASP A 208 -18.93 17.91 -19.49
N GLY A 209 -18.14 18.89 -19.93
CA GLY A 209 -18.20 19.42 -21.30
C GLY A 209 -17.52 18.53 -22.32
N MET A 210 -16.66 17.61 -21.89
CA MET A 210 -15.90 16.71 -22.77
C MET A 210 -16.52 15.32 -22.89
N LEU A 211 -17.32 14.90 -21.89
CA LEU A 211 -17.96 13.60 -21.90
C LEU A 211 -18.90 13.44 -23.11
N SER A 212 -18.92 12.25 -23.68
CA SER A 212 -19.67 11.88 -24.89
C SER A 212 -19.22 12.56 -26.19
N LEU A 213 -18.24 13.48 -26.15
CA LEU A 213 -17.67 14.02 -27.37
C LEU A 213 -16.86 12.95 -28.12
N PRO A 214 -16.91 12.92 -29.46
CA PRO A 214 -15.99 12.13 -30.26
C PRO A 214 -14.56 12.58 -29.99
N VAL A 215 -13.67 11.63 -29.71
CA VAL A 215 -12.26 11.92 -29.39
C VAL A 215 -11.57 12.69 -30.51
N GLN A 216 -11.97 12.48 -31.75
CA GLN A 216 -11.44 13.19 -32.93
C GLN A 216 -11.65 14.71 -32.86
N GLN A 217 -12.68 15.18 -32.15
CA GLN A 217 -12.91 16.62 -31.93
C GLN A 217 -11.91 17.21 -30.95
N LEU A 218 -11.43 16.42 -29.98
CA LEU A 218 -10.43 16.83 -29.01
C LEU A 218 -9.01 16.65 -29.57
N PHE A 219 -8.78 15.57 -30.31
CA PHE A 219 -7.48 15.24 -30.90
C PHE A 219 -7.65 14.78 -32.34
N SER A 220 -7.46 15.71 -33.28
CA SER A 220 -7.62 15.44 -34.73
C SER A 220 -6.72 14.33 -35.28
N LYS A 221 -5.64 13.96 -34.57
CA LYS A 221 -4.73 12.87 -34.94
C LYS A 221 -5.15 11.49 -34.43
N LEU A 222 -6.17 11.39 -33.58
CA LEU A 222 -6.73 10.12 -33.11
C LEU A 222 -7.92 9.71 -33.98
N ASP A 223 -7.65 9.31 -35.21
CA ASP A 223 -8.65 8.84 -36.17
C ASP A 223 -8.93 7.33 -36.05
N ALA A 224 -9.87 6.83 -36.84
CA ALA A 224 -10.22 5.40 -36.84
C ALA A 224 -9.01 4.48 -37.15
N HIS A 225 -8.03 4.96 -37.92
CA HIS A 225 -6.82 4.22 -38.22
C HIS A 225 -5.92 4.10 -36.98
N ALA A 226 -5.74 5.17 -36.20
CA ALA A 226 -5.03 5.13 -34.93
C ALA A 226 -5.64 4.10 -33.95
N PHE A 227 -6.97 4.08 -33.81
CA PHE A 227 -7.65 3.10 -32.97
C PHE A 227 -7.54 1.66 -33.50
N SER A 228 -7.54 1.47 -34.82
CA SER A 228 -7.32 0.15 -35.44
C SER A 228 -5.91 -0.37 -35.19
N LEU A 229 -4.89 0.48 -35.28
CA LEU A 229 -3.51 0.09 -34.97
C LEU A 229 -3.34 -0.25 -33.48
N CYS A 230 -4.03 0.50 -32.61
CA CYS A 230 -3.99 0.29 -31.17
C CYS A 230 -4.50 -1.09 -30.71
N GLN A 231 -5.30 -1.77 -31.54
CA GLN A 231 -5.78 -3.13 -31.23
C GLN A 231 -4.63 -4.16 -31.18
N SER A 232 -3.54 -3.89 -31.88
CA SER A 232 -2.38 -4.80 -31.93
C SER A 232 -1.29 -4.41 -30.95
N TYR A 233 -1.10 -3.12 -30.68
CA TYR A 233 -0.06 -2.61 -29.77
C TYR A 233 -0.39 -1.19 -29.29
N PRO A 234 0.07 -0.76 -28.09
CA PRO A 234 -0.09 0.62 -27.65
C PRO A 234 0.57 1.60 -28.62
N ILE A 235 -0.12 2.69 -28.96
CA ILE A 235 0.39 3.72 -29.86
C ILE A 235 0.71 5.01 -29.09
N SER A 236 1.66 5.79 -29.60
CA SER A 236 1.97 7.12 -29.09
C SER A 236 1.92 8.14 -30.22
N VAL A 237 1.17 9.21 -30.02
CA VAL A 237 0.90 10.24 -31.03
C VAL A 237 1.18 11.61 -30.42
N THR A 238 1.95 12.44 -31.12
CA THR A 238 2.18 13.83 -30.73
C THR A 238 1.15 14.73 -31.39
N HIS A 239 0.40 15.49 -30.59
CA HIS A 239 -0.67 16.38 -31.02
C HIS A 239 -0.32 17.85 -30.71
N PRO A 240 -0.42 18.77 -31.69
CA PRO A 240 -0.24 20.20 -31.41
C PRO A 240 -1.39 20.69 -30.52
N TRP A 241 -1.08 21.55 -29.55
CA TRP A 241 -2.03 22.08 -28.57
C TRP A 241 -1.73 23.55 -28.30
N GLN A 242 -2.67 24.27 -27.69
CA GLN A 242 -2.45 25.63 -27.20
C GLN A 242 -2.74 25.67 -25.70
N ASP A 243 -1.80 26.20 -24.92
CA ASP A 243 -2.03 26.40 -23.48
C ASP A 243 -3.10 27.48 -23.22
N GLU A 244 -3.41 27.72 -21.94
CA GLU A 244 -4.39 28.74 -21.53
C GLU A 244 -4.00 30.16 -21.96
N GLU A 245 -2.70 30.41 -22.22
CA GLU A 245 -2.15 31.69 -22.65
C GLU A 245 -2.08 31.80 -24.19
N GLY A 246 -2.43 30.75 -24.92
CA GLY A 246 -2.41 30.67 -26.38
C GLY A 246 -1.04 30.33 -26.98
N ASN A 247 -0.07 29.94 -26.16
CA ASN A 247 1.25 29.51 -26.63
C ASN A 247 1.14 28.11 -27.28
N PRO A 248 1.84 27.87 -28.40
CA PRO A 248 1.85 26.56 -29.04
C PRO A 248 2.64 25.55 -28.18
N GLU A 249 1.92 24.56 -27.66
CA GLU A 249 2.49 23.39 -26.97
C GLU A 249 2.27 22.12 -27.83
N TYR A 250 2.87 21.02 -27.41
CA TYR A 250 2.56 19.70 -27.96
C TYR A 250 2.19 18.76 -26.83
N LEU A 251 1.16 17.94 -27.05
CA LEU A 251 0.74 16.88 -26.15
C LEU A 251 1.19 15.53 -26.70
N GLN A 252 1.77 14.69 -25.85
CA GLN A 252 2.00 13.29 -26.12
C GLN A 252 0.78 12.48 -25.65
N LEU A 253 0.07 11.90 -26.61
CA LEU A 253 -1.06 11.00 -26.40
C LEU A 253 -0.56 9.56 -26.46
N LYS A 254 -0.73 8.79 -25.41
CA LYS A 254 -0.50 7.34 -25.42
C LYS A 254 -1.85 6.63 -25.37
N LEU A 255 -2.15 5.84 -26.39
CA LEU A 255 -3.40 5.09 -26.51
C LEU A 255 -3.12 3.61 -26.23
N SER A 256 -3.95 2.99 -25.39
CA SER A 256 -3.89 1.56 -25.08
C SER A 256 -5.28 0.94 -25.12
N GLN A 257 -5.39 -0.29 -25.63
CA GLN A 257 -6.67 -1.00 -25.65
C GLN A 257 -6.98 -1.60 -24.27
N VAL A 258 -8.26 -1.56 -23.90
CA VAL A 258 -8.84 -2.26 -22.74
C VAL A 258 -10.07 -3.07 -23.17
N SER A 259 -10.61 -3.94 -22.30
CA SER A 259 -11.73 -4.84 -22.62
C SER A 259 -12.93 -4.13 -23.26
N ASP A 260 -13.21 -2.92 -22.76
CA ASP A 260 -14.43 -2.17 -23.09
C ASP A 260 -14.15 -0.87 -23.87
N GLY A 261 -12.98 -0.76 -24.51
CA GLY A 261 -12.63 0.38 -25.33
C GLY A 261 -11.14 0.69 -25.29
N TYR A 262 -10.82 1.96 -25.06
CA TYR A 262 -9.44 2.46 -25.12
C TYR A 262 -9.16 3.43 -23.97
N VAL A 263 -7.91 3.46 -23.51
CA VAL A 263 -7.42 4.44 -22.54
C VAL A 263 -6.46 5.39 -23.24
N ILE A 264 -6.70 6.69 -23.07
CA ILE A 264 -5.81 7.76 -23.49
C ILE A 264 -5.08 8.27 -22.25
N GLN A 265 -3.75 8.31 -22.33
CA GLN A 265 -2.90 9.04 -21.39
C GLN A 265 -2.32 10.27 -22.09
N LEU A 266 -2.41 11.41 -21.41
CA LEU A 266 -1.86 12.68 -21.85
C LEU A 266 -0.60 13.04 -21.07
N ALA A 267 0.38 13.61 -21.76
CA ALA A 267 1.54 14.26 -21.15
C ALA A 267 1.93 15.48 -22.01
N LYS A 268 2.38 16.58 -21.38
CA LYS A 268 2.92 17.73 -22.13
C LYS A 268 4.32 17.41 -22.67
N GLN A 269 4.58 17.71 -23.92
CA GLN A 269 5.89 17.49 -24.55
C GLN A 269 6.83 18.64 -24.15
N GLY A 270 7.91 18.31 -23.42
CA GLY A 270 8.75 19.29 -22.73
C GLY A 270 8.78 19.04 -21.22
N ALA A 271 7.69 18.50 -20.68
CA ALA A 271 7.77 17.65 -19.50
C ALA A 271 8.37 16.31 -19.93
N GLN A 272 9.69 16.28 -20.17
CA GLN A 272 10.42 15.04 -19.93
C GLN A 272 10.02 14.57 -18.55
N MET A 273 9.81 13.27 -18.39
CA MET A 273 9.36 12.64 -17.16
C MET A 273 10.05 13.22 -15.91
N ALA A 274 9.52 14.31 -15.34
CA ALA A 274 9.51 14.51 -13.91
C ALA A 274 8.60 13.41 -13.42
N THR A 275 9.19 12.23 -13.28
CA THR A 275 8.56 10.98 -12.92
C THR A 275 7.60 11.28 -11.78
N LEU A 276 6.34 10.84 -11.90
CA LEU A 276 5.31 10.92 -10.83
C LEU A 276 5.84 10.53 -9.44
N ALA A 277 6.95 9.77 -9.39
CA ALA A 277 7.71 9.41 -8.21
C ALA A 277 8.39 10.58 -7.45
N HIS A 278 8.45 11.81 -7.97
CA HIS A 278 9.27 12.88 -7.38
C HIS A 278 8.45 14.04 -6.77
N GLN A 279 7.13 13.90 -6.61
CA GLN A 279 6.29 14.95 -6.01
C GLN A 279 6.32 14.96 -4.47
N PRO A 280 6.10 16.12 -3.82
CA PRO A 280 6.13 16.26 -2.35
C PRO A 280 5.12 15.38 -1.61
N ASN A 281 3.93 15.14 -2.18
CA ASN A 281 2.93 14.25 -1.58
C ASN A 281 3.40 12.79 -1.49
N HIS A 282 4.25 12.36 -2.44
CA HIS A 282 4.85 11.03 -2.40
C HIS A 282 6.00 10.96 -1.39
N LEU A 283 6.71 12.06 -1.15
CA LEU A 283 7.76 12.14 -0.14
C LEU A 283 7.20 11.93 1.28
N ALA A 284 6.09 12.59 1.64
CA ALA A 284 5.45 12.41 2.95
C ALA A 284 4.98 10.96 3.17
N SER A 285 4.26 10.40 2.19
CA SER A 285 3.80 9.00 2.27
C SER A 285 4.97 8.00 2.31
N ARG A 286 6.06 8.27 1.56
CA ARG A 286 7.26 7.43 1.58
C ARG A 286 7.98 7.53 2.92
N LEU A 287 8.05 8.73 3.50
CA LEU A 287 8.63 8.97 4.82
C LEU A 287 7.86 8.22 5.91
N GLU A 288 6.52 8.20 5.87
CA GLU A 288 5.70 7.39 6.78
C GLU A 288 6.03 5.89 6.68
N GLN A 289 6.15 5.38 5.45
CA GLN A 289 6.50 3.97 5.23
C GLN A 289 7.91 3.66 5.77
N GLU A 290 8.85 4.57 5.59
CA GLU A 290 10.20 4.43 6.12
C GLU A 290 10.20 4.49 7.65
N LEU A 291 9.50 5.44 8.29
CA LEU A 291 9.35 5.47 9.75
C LEU A 291 8.77 4.16 10.31
N ALA A 292 7.73 3.62 9.66
CA ALA A 292 7.16 2.32 10.01
C ALA A 292 8.14 1.15 9.79
N ARG A 293 9.11 1.28 8.87
CA ARG A 293 10.20 0.32 8.67
C ARG A 293 11.26 0.46 9.76
N LEU A 294 11.69 1.68 10.09
CA LEU A 294 12.66 1.96 11.15
C LEU A 294 12.16 1.45 12.51
N GLN A 295 10.88 1.67 12.83
CA GLN A 295 10.25 1.14 14.05
C GLN A 295 10.31 -0.39 14.15
N ARG A 296 10.19 -1.10 13.02
CA ARG A 296 10.20 -2.57 13.00
C ARG A 296 11.60 -3.17 13.07
N LYS A 297 12.61 -2.46 12.54
CA LYS A 297 13.96 -3.00 12.36
C LYS A 297 15.01 -2.39 13.29
N GLY A 298 14.70 -1.29 13.97
CA GLY A 298 15.67 -0.56 14.80
C GLY A 298 16.77 0.11 13.99
N GLU A 299 16.49 0.45 12.72
CA GLU A 299 17.44 1.09 11.81
C GLU A 299 17.28 2.63 11.82
N VAL A 300 18.18 3.33 11.13
CA VAL A 300 18.17 4.80 10.96
C VAL A 300 17.99 5.14 9.48
N ALA A 301 17.42 6.30 9.17
CA ALA A 301 17.41 6.87 7.82
C ALA A 301 17.94 8.31 7.84
N ALA A 302 18.11 8.90 6.67
CA ALA A 302 18.43 10.32 6.56
C ALA A 302 17.67 10.99 5.43
N LEU A 303 17.36 12.26 5.67
CA LEU A 303 16.97 13.23 4.65
C LEU A 303 18.18 14.08 4.29
N VAL A 304 18.44 14.21 3.01
CA VAL A 304 19.45 15.11 2.45
C VAL A 304 18.71 16.15 1.61
N PHE A 305 18.77 17.40 2.04
CA PHE A 305 18.16 18.54 1.37
C PHE A 305 19.21 19.24 0.53
N VAL A 306 18.90 19.49 -0.73
CA VAL A 306 19.76 20.21 -1.67
C VAL A 306 19.02 21.46 -2.12
N ASP A 307 19.57 22.61 -1.74
CA ASP A 307 19.06 23.94 -2.11
C ASP A 307 19.93 24.56 -3.18
N PHE A 308 19.33 25.28 -4.13
CA PHE A 308 20.02 25.91 -5.25
C PHE A 308 19.90 27.43 -5.15
N ARG A 309 21.04 28.10 -5.03
CA ARG A 309 21.12 29.56 -5.09
C ARG A 309 21.36 29.99 -6.53
N ALA A 310 20.36 30.65 -7.11
CA ALA A 310 20.49 31.25 -8.43
C ALA A 310 21.54 32.38 -8.39
N GLY A 311 22.49 32.37 -9.33
CA GLY A 311 23.36 33.51 -9.56
C GLY A 311 22.56 34.73 -10.02
N ILE A 312 23.09 35.94 -9.78
CA ILE A 312 22.44 37.23 -10.06
C ILE A 312 22.01 37.40 -11.54
N ASN A 313 22.52 36.56 -12.45
CA ASN A 313 22.23 36.59 -13.89
C ASN A 313 21.50 35.35 -14.43
N ALA A 314 20.86 34.53 -13.59
CA ALA A 314 20.21 33.30 -14.06
C ALA A 314 18.92 33.61 -14.85
N MET A 315 18.95 33.33 -16.16
CA MET A 315 17.81 33.44 -17.08
C MET A 315 16.85 32.24 -17.00
N HIS A 316 17.14 31.25 -16.14
CA HIS A 316 16.38 30.01 -15.98
C HIS A 316 15.66 29.96 -14.62
N SER A 317 14.42 29.47 -14.60
CA SER A 317 13.64 29.28 -13.36
C SER A 317 14.28 28.20 -12.48
N HIS A 318 14.13 28.34 -11.15
CA HIS A 318 14.58 27.35 -10.16
C HIS A 318 14.11 25.91 -10.46
N GLU A 319 12.97 25.78 -11.14
CA GLU A 319 12.38 24.49 -11.54
C GLU A 319 13.29 23.69 -12.46
N HIS A 320 13.94 24.35 -13.44
CA HIS A 320 14.86 23.67 -14.36
C HIS A 320 16.10 23.12 -13.64
N TRP A 321 16.55 23.80 -12.58
CA TRP A 321 17.65 23.33 -11.73
C TRP A 321 17.25 22.09 -10.92
N GLN A 322 16.03 22.09 -10.38
CA GLN A 322 15.50 20.96 -9.61
C GLN A 322 15.34 19.72 -10.49
N GLU A 323 14.78 19.87 -11.69
CA GLU A 323 14.62 18.75 -12.63
C GLU A 323 15.96 18.12 -13.02
N PHE A 324 16.94 18.94 -13.41
CA PHE A 324 18.29 18.47 -13.68
C PHE A 324 18.89 17.75 -12.47
N ALA A 325 18.80 18.36 -11.29
CA ALA A 325 19.38 17.81 -10.07
C ALA A 325 18.73 16.49 -9.65
N ILE A 326 17.41 16.32 -9.82
CA ILE A 326 16.71 15.06 -9.53
C ILE A 326 17.31 13.93 -10.36
N ASP A 327 17.46 14.12 -11.67
CA ASP A 327 18.01 13.08 -12.56
C ASP A 327 19.46 12.73 -12.19
N GLN A 328 20.26 13.75 -11.90
CA GLN A 328 21.64 13.55 -11.49
C GLN A 328 21.76 12.83 -10.14
N ILE A 329 20.97 13.22 -9.14
CA ILE A 329 20.98 12.60 -7.82
C ILE A 329 20.42 11.18 -7.91
N ALA A 330 19.29 10.96 -8.60
CA ALA A 330 18.65 9.66 -8.75
C ALA A 330 19.57 8.64 -9.45
N SER A 331 20.37 9.07 -10.43
CA SER A 331 21.37 8.20 -11.08
C SER A 331 22.58 7.86 -10.19
N THR A 332 22.78 8.64 -9.11
CA THR A 332 23.95 8.57 -8.23
C THR A 332 23.70 7.74 -6.97
N VAL A 333 22.47 7.70 -6.50
CA VAL A 333 22.03 7.00 -5.28
C VAL A 333 21.57 5.57 -5.59
N ARG A 334 21.20 4.80 -4.55
CA ARG A 334 20.76 3.41 -4.75
C ARG A 334 19.32 3.39 -5.26
N LYS A 335 18.92 2.27 -5.85
CA LYS A 335 17.57 2.12 -6.43
C LYS A 335 16.46 2.17 -5.37
N GLU A 336 16.78 1.79 -4.14
CA GLU A 336 15.88 1.84 -2.99
C GLU A 336 15.77 3.23 -2.34
N ASP A 337 16.72 4.13 -2.64
CA ASP A 337 16.68 5.50 -2.16
C ASP A 337 15.62 6.29 -2.94
N PHE A 338 15.04 7.28 -2.29
CA PHE A 338 13.92 8.05 -2.86
C PHE A 338 14.31 9.51 -3.01
N VAL A 339 14.25 10.03 -4.23
CA VAL A 339 14.53 11.43 -4.56
C VAL A 339 13.21 12.11 -4.88
N ALA A 340 12.99 13.33 -4.41
CA ALA A 340 11.79 14.10 -4.70
C ALA A 340 12.08 15.62 -4.63
N THR A 341 11.13 16.44 -5.07
CA THR A 341 11.14 17.88 -4.81
C THR A 341 10.33 18.21 -3.56
N LEU A 342 10.79 19.23 -2.84
CA LEU A 342 10.05 19.87 -1.75
C LEU A 342 10.27 21.38 -1.87
N ASP A 343 9.20 22.10 -2.20
CA ASP A 343 9.26 23.54 -2.53
C ASP A 343 10.36 23.86 -3.55
N ARG A 344 11.41 24.59 -3.14
CA ARG A 344 12.55 25.00 -3.97
C ARG A 344 13.78 24.10 -3.83
N GLN A 345 13.63 22.96 -3.15
CA GLN A 345 14.73 22.05 -2.83
C GLN A 345 14.51 20.68 -3.47
N VAL A 346 15.61 19.94 -3.63
CA VAL A 346 15.59 18.51 -3.95
C VAL A 346 15.91 17.75 -2.66
N VAL A 347 15.08 16.76 -2.33
CA VAL A 347 15.18 15.99 -1.10
C VAL A 347 15.45 14.52 -1.44
N LEU A 348 16.48 13.96 -0.83
CA LEU A 348 16.81 12.55 -0.89
C LEU A 348 16.50 11.91 0.46
N LEU A 349 15.66 10.88 0.45
CA LEU A 349 15.43 9.97 1.57
C LEU A 349 16.24 8.68 1.34
N THR A 350 17.21 8.41 2.21
CA THR A 350 18.09 7.24 2.10
C THR A 350 18.13 6.43 3.39
N ALA A 351 18.09 5.11 3.25
CA ALA A 351 18.22 4.19 4.39
C ALA A 351 19.70 4.10 4.82
N CYS A 352 19.96 4.32 6.10
CA CYS A 352 21.31 4.27 6.64
C CYS A 352 21.43 3.13 7.66
N PHE A 353 22.25 2.14 7.33
CA PHE A 353 22.32 0.93 8.12
C PHE A 353 23.33 1.11 9.26
N ASP A 354 22.82 1.25 10.48
CA ASP A 354 23.58 0.80 11.66
C ASP A 354 22.64 0.03 12.61
N ASN A 355 23.09 -1.16 13.00
CA ASN A 355 22.40 -2.05 13.95
C ASN A 355 22.89 -1.83 15.40
N HIS A 356 23.81 -0.88 15.63
CA HIS A 356 24.52 -0.73 16.90
C HIS A 356 24.42 0.68 17.54
N GLY A 357 23.61 1.58 16.98
CA GLY A 357 23.28 2.86 17.62
C GLY A 357 24.33 3.96 17.45
N GLU A 358 25.32 3.77 16.58
CA GLU A 358 26.19 4.83 16.10
C GLU A 358 25.57 5.51 14.86
N VAL A 359 25.78 6.82 14.75
CA VAL A 359 25.37 7.55 13.55
C VAL A 359 26.20 7.01 12.37
N PRO A 360 25.60 6.61 11.24
CA PRO A 360 26.29 6.08 10.07
C PRO A 360 27.01 7.19 9.28
N ARG A 361 27.87 7.96 9.97
CA ARG A 361 28.55 9.17 9.49
C ARG A 361 29.35 8.92 8.23
N THR A 362 30.03 7.78 8.14
CA THR A 362 30.84 7.41 6.98
C THR A 362 29.99 7.18 5.73
N GLN A 363 28.84 6.50 5.88
CA GLN A 363 27.92 6.26 4.76
C GLN A 363 27.27 7.56 4.29
N LEU A 364 26.80 8.39 5.23
CA LEU A 364 26.19 9.69 4.91
C LEU A 364 27.17 10.66 4.27
N THR A 365 28.40 10.72 4.81
CA THR A 365 29.46 11.55 4.22
C THR A 365 29.77 11.08 2.80
N ALA A 366 29.88 9.77 2.57
CA ALA A 366 30.16 9.23 1.23
C ALA A 366 29.03 9.50 0.23
N ILE A 367 27.76 9.37 0.63
CA ILE A 367 26.60 9.69 -0.21
C ILE A 367 26.60 11.19 -0.53
N THR A 368 26.80 12.03 0.48
CA THR A 368 26.73 13.49 0.32
C THR A 368 27.91 14.03 -0.50
N ASP A 369 29.14 13.55 -0.26
CA ASP A 369 30.33 13.85 -1.09
C ASP A 369 30.10 13.46 -2.56
N LYS A 370 29.37 12.36 -2.81
CA LYS A 370 29.07 11.88 -4.16
C LYS A 370 28.05 12.78 -4.86
N ILE A 371 27.01 13.20 -4.14
CA ILE A 371 26.01 14.17 -4.64
C ILE A 371 26.68 15.50 -4.95
N ASP A 372 27.44 16.04 -4.00
CA ASP A 372 28.15 17.31 -4.14
C ASP A 372 29.08 17.30 -5.37
N ARG A 373 29.82 16.20 -5.55
CA ARG A 373 30.70 16.03 -6.71
C ARG A 373 29.93 15.99 -8.02
N VAL A 374 28.83 15.24 -8.09
CA VAL A 374 28.02 15.10 -9.31
C VAL A 374 27.40 16.44 -9.70
N LEU A 375 26.89 17.20 -8.73
CA LEU A 375 26.34 18.53 -8.95
C LEU A 375 27.42 19.56 -9.32
N SER A 376 28.66 19.39 -8.83
CA SER A 376 29.78 20.30 -9.11
C SER A 376 30.58 19.98 -10.39
N GLN A 377 30.63 18.72 -10.84
CA GLN A 377 31.55 18.25 -11.90
C GLN A 377 30.87 17.89 -13.23
N ASN A 378 29.57 17.57 -13.24
CA ASN A 378 28.91 17.22 -14.48
C ASN A 378 28.81 18.45 -15.39
N GLN A 379 28.76 18.22 -16.71
CA GLN A 379 28.56 19.25 -17.73
C GLN A 379 27.21 19.93 -17.50
N ILE A 380 27.19 20.85 -16.53
CA ILE A 380 26.09 21.75 -16.27
C ILE A 380 25.77 22.40 -17.63
N PRO A 381 24.55 22.24 -18.16
CA PRO A 381 24.22 22.72 -19.50
C PRO A 381 24.64 24.18 -19.66
N SER A 382 25.18 24.56 -20.81
CA SER A 382 25.74 25.89 -21.05
C SER A 382 24.70 26.97 -20.74
N GLY A 383 24.91 27.75 -19.66
CA GLY A 383 23.95 28.76 -19.18
C GLY A 383 23.51 28.58 -17.72
N PHE A 384 23.77 27.42 -17.13
CA PHE A 384 23.47 27.14 -15.73
C PHE A 384 24.71 27.50 -14.86
N GLN A 385 24.66 28.62 -14.15
CA GLN A 385 25.63 28.98 -13.09
C GLN A 385 24.86 29.10 -11.77
N GLY A 386 25.10 28.18 -10.84
CA GLY A 386 24.43 28.16 -9.54
C GLY A 386 25.33 27.51 -8.49
N GLU A 387 25.21 27.97 -7.26
CA GLU A 387 25.80 27.32 -6.09
C GLU A 387 24.72 26.46 -5.43
N HIS A 388 25.06 25.25 -4.99
CA HIS A 388 24.16 24.42 -4.18
C HIS A 388 24.63 24.34 -2.73
N GLN A 389 23.66 24.23 -1.81
CA GLN A 389 23.88 24.00 -0.39
C GLN A 389 23.21 22.69 0.00
N ILE A 390 23.95 21.84 0.71
CA ILE A 390 23.43 20.55 1.18
C ILE A 390 23.22 20.59 2.69
N LYS A 391 22.04 20.16 3.16
CA LYS A 391 21.74 19.93 4.58
C LYS A 391 21.34 18.49 4.82
N ILE A 392 21.67 17.94 5.99
CA ILE A 392 21.40 16.54 6.33
C ILE A 392 20.63 16.48 7.64
N ARG A 393 19.64 15.60 7.70
CA ARG A 393 18.90 15.27 8.91
C ARG A 393 18.80 13.77 9.08
N LEU A 394 19.09 13.29 10.28
CA LEU A 394 18.86 11.90 10.66
C LEU A 394 17.40 11.69 11.07
N ILE A 395 16.87 10.52 10.74
CA ILE A 395 15.53 10.09 11.10
C ILE A 395 15.64 8.77 11.85
N THR A 396 14.97 8.70 12.99
CA THR A 396 14.93 7.54 13.87
C THR A 396 13.49 7.07 14.09
N SER A 397 13.31 5.92 14.75
CA SER A 397 11.99 5.40 15.12
C SER A 397 11.22 6.27 16.12
N TRP A 398 11.88 7.25 16.74
CA TRP A 398 11.30 8.17 17.73
C TRP A 398 10.69 9.42 17.07
N ASP A 399 11.01 9.68 15.80
CA ASP A 399 10.43 10.78 15.06
C ASP A 399 9.00 10.45 14.63
N SER A 400 8.07 11.38 14.88
CA SER A 400 6.63 11.18 14.61
C SER A 400 5.96 12.37 13.92
N ASP A 401 6.61 13.52 13.87
CA ASP A 401 6.10 14.73 13.23
C ASP A 401 6.75 14.90 11.84
N ILE A 402 5.97 14.59 10.81
CA ILE A 402 6.39 14.59 9.41
C ILE A 402 6.69 16.02 8.93
N ASP A 403 5.84 16.99 9.29
CA ASP A 403 6.01 18.38 8.87
C ASP A 403 7.30 18.95 9.47
N HIS A 404 7.55 18.61 10.74
CA HIS A 404 8.80 18.97 11.39
C HIS A 404 10.01 18.31 10.70
N LEU A 405 9.92 17.02 10.33
CA LEU A 405 10.98 16.27 9.64
C LEU A 405 11.34 16.85 8.26
N LEU A 406 10.32 17.29 7.51
CA LEU A 406 10.47 17.82 6.16
C LEU A 406 10.97 19.28 6.13
N SER A 407 11.01 19.97 7.27
CA SER A 407 11.61 21.31 7.35
C SER A 407 13.15 21.25 7.32
N ALA A 408 13.75 21.84 6.29
CA ALA A 408 15.19 21.97 6.13
C ALA A 408 15.85 22.92 7.15
N ASP A 409 15.08 23.72 7.88
CA ASP A 409 15.60 24.60 8.94
C ASP A 409 16.09 23.81 10.16
N ASN A 410 15.57 22.59 10.32
CA ASN A 410 15.93 21.66 11.38
C ASN A 410 17.01 20.65 10.92
N ALA A 411 17.62 20.87 9.75
CA ALA A 411 18.67 20.03 9.20
C ALA A 411 20.05 20.70 9.36
N THR A 412 21.09 19.87 9.46
CA THR A 412 22.46 20.32 9.71
C THR A 412 23.18 20.61 8.39
N ASP A 413 23.80 21.78 8.28
CA ASP A 413 24.59 22.15 7.09
C ASP A 413 25.76 21.18 6.88
N TRP A 414 25.83 20.61 5.68
CA TRP A 414 26.96 19.80 5.28
C TRP A 414 28.10 20.68 4.77
N ARG A 415 29.28 20.51 5.36
CA ARG A 415 30.52 21.17 4.91
C ARG A 415 31.46 20.11 4.39
N GLY A 416 31.70 20.10 3.07
CA GLY A 416 32.58 19.15 2.42
C GLY A 416 34.03 19.24 2.93
N LYS A 417 34.83 18.21 2.60
CA LYS A 417 36.24 18.04 3.04
C LYS A 417 37.24 19.11 2.55
N THR A 418 36.80 20.14 1.83
CA THR A 418 37.63 21.31 1.50
C THR A 418 37.74 22.30 2.66
N ALA A 419 36.93 22.16 3.72
CA ALA A 419 37.14 22.83 4.99
C ALA A 419 38.10 21.98 5.86
N ASN A 420 39.21 22.60 6.28
CA ASN A 420 40.31 22.01 7.04
C ASN A 420 39.90 20.93 8.07
N ASN A 421 40.70 19.86 8.10
CA ASN A 421 40.72 18.78 9.09
C ASN A 421 40.18 19.15 10.48
N GLY A 422 39.10 18.49 10.87
CA GLY A 422 38.62 18.42 12.24
C GLY A 422 37.13 18.76 12.34
N GLU A 423 36.32 17.73 12.59
CA GLU A 423 34.89 17.84 12.94
C GLU A 423 33.91 18.14 11.80
N VAL A 424 33.42 17.05 11.19
CA VAL A 424 32.06 17.04 10.64
C VAL A 424 31.10 17.10 11.84
N ALA A 425 30.61 18.29 12.17
CA ALA A 425 29.61 18.48 13.22
C ALA A 425 28.23 18.04 12.69
N ILE A 426 27.96 16.74 12.66
CA ILE A 426 26.57 16.24 12.74
C ILE A 426 26.19 16.39 14.20
N THR A 427 25.55 17.51 14.53
CA THR A 427 24.90 17.74 15.84
C THR A 427 23.59 16.98 15.91
#